data_AF-A0AAN7LPQ5-F1
#
_entry.id   AF-A0AAN7LPQ5-F1
#
_cell.length_a   1.000
_cell.length_b   1.000
_cell.length_c   1.000
_cell.angle_alpha   90.00
_cell.angle_beta   90.00
_cell.angle_gamma   90.00
#
_symmetry.space_group_name_H-M   'P 1'
#
loop_
_entity.id
_entity.type
_entity.pdbx_description
1 polymer ?
#
loop_
_entity_poly.entity_id
_entity_poly.type
_entity_poly.pdbx_seq_one_letter_code
_entity_poly.pdbx_strand_id
1 'polypeptide(L)'
;MLWCSHCGRSCSSYVTDTSVSCGECGKILVDLTHRKKTSKRTNKEEILASSLAIENCSEDRNGFCAVSHRVEMSLAVALIAVGVGTAYYFYVHQKPKGCLDPENFKEFKLVKRTELSHNVAKFTFALPTPNSVLGLPIGQRMSCRFGTKANVCVGKFWMT
;
A
#
# COMPACT_ATOMS: atom_id res chain seq x y z
N MET A 1 -14.97 19.98 -33.11
CA MET A 1 -14.66 21.02 -34.11
C MET A 1 -13.86 22.10 -33.40
N LEU A 2 -12.67 22.45 -33.91
CA LEU A 2 -11.79 23.48 -33.32
C LEU A 2 -11.68 24.66 -34.28
N TRP A 3 -11.59 25.88 -33.74
CA TRP A 3 -11.36 27.08 -34.54
C TRP A 3 -9.94 27.07 -35.12
N CYS A 4 -9.82 27.14 -36.45
CA CYS A 4 -8.54 27.21 -37.13
C CYS A 4 -8.28 28.64 -37.61
N SER A 5 -7.30 29.33 -37.03
CA SER A 5 -6.91 30.69 -37.45
C SER A 5 -6.45 30.75 -38.91
N HIS A 6 -6.06 29.62 -39.49
CA HIS A 6 -5.62 29.53 -40.88
C HIS A 6 -6.77 29.38 -41.88
N CYS A 7 -7.91 28.81 -41.46
CA CYS A 7 -9.12 28.68 -42.28
C CYS A 7 -10.14 29.80 -41.99
N GLY A 8 -9.97 30.52 -40.87
CA GLY A 8 -10.90 31.57 -40.42
C GLY A 8 -12.29 31.05 -40.04
N ARG A 9 -12.43 29.74 -39.79
CA ARG A 9 -13.68 29.06 -39.43
C ARG A 9 -13.40 27.87 -38.49
N SER A 10 -14.47 27.29 -37.94
CA SER A 10 -14.43 26.05 -37.20
C SER A 10 -14.28 24.86 -38.13
N CYS A 11 -13.23 24.08 -37.91
CA CYS A 11 -12.83 22.97 -38.76
C CYS A 11 -12.91 21.64 -38.01
N SER A 12 -13.01 20.55 -38.76
CA SER A 12 -12.77 19.21 -38.19
C SER A 12 -11.29 19.09 -37.81
N SER A 13 -10.98 18.44 -36.69
CA SER A 13 -9.61 18.27 -36.20
C SER A 13 -9.33 16.79 -36.07
N TYR A 14 -8.17 16.33 -36.53
CA TYR A 14 -7.70 14.97 -36.30
C TYR A 14 -6.50 14.98 -35.36
N VAL A 15 -6.44 13.97 -34.51
CA VAL A 15 -5.42 13.83 -33.46
C VAL A 15 -4.38 12.82 -33.95
N THR A 16 -3.11 13.16 -33.78
CA THR A 16 -1.96 12.26 -33.98
C THR A 16 -1.22 12.11 -32.65
N ASP A 17 -0.33 11.12 -32.52
CA ASP A 17 0.40 10.83 -31.28
C ASP A 17 1.19 12.02 -30.71
N THR A 18 1.52 13.00 -31.55
CA THR A 18 2.36 14.14 -31.18
C THR A 18 1.67 15.49 -31.30
N SER A 19 0.53 15.59 -31.99
CA SER A 19 -0.13 16.88 -32.27
C SER A 19 -1.60 16.75 -32.64
N VAL A 20 -2.36 17.81 -32.40
CA VAL A 20 -3.72 17.99 -32.92
C VAL A 20 -3.68 18.90 -34.13
N SER A 21 -4.20 18.44 -35.27
CA SER A 21 -4.12 19.16 -36.56
C SER A 21 -5.50 19.42 -37.16
N CYS A 22 -5.61 20.50 -37.94
CA CYS A 22 -6.81 20.82 -38.70
C CYS A 22 -6.98 19.85 -39.87
N GLY A 23 -8.15 19.23 -39.99
CA GLY A 23 -8.47 18.25 -41.04
C GLY A 23 -8.66 18.85 -42.43
N GLU A 24 -8.90 20.16 -42.53
CA GLU A 24 -9.12 20.83 -43.83
C GLU A 24 -7.87 21.53 -44.37
N CYS A 25 -6.99 22.08 -43.50
CA CYS A 25 -5.76 22.75 -43.95
C CYS A 25 -4.46 22.07 -43.49
N GLY A 26 -4.55 20.99 -42.71
CA GLY A 26 -3.41 20.18 -42.27
C GLY A 26 -2.49 20.84 -41.25
N LYS A 27 -2.79 22.07 -40.78
CA LYS A 27 -1.91 22.76 -39.83
C LYS A 27 -2.14 22.31 -38.39
N ILE A 28 -1.04 22.17 -37.66
CA ILE A 28 -1.02 21.85 -36.23
C ILE A 28 -1.69 23.01 -35.47
N LEU A 29 -2.68 22.66 -34.67
CA LEU A 29 -3.40 23.56 -33.77
C LEU A 29 -2.83 23.49 -32.34
N VAL A 30 -2.38 22.31 -31.91
CA VAL A 30 -1.81 22.07 -30.57
C VAL A 30 -0.68 21.04 -30.66
N ASP A 31 0.50 21.37 -30.12
CA ASP A 31 1.66 20.47 -30.03
C ASP A 31 1.73 19.85 -28.61
N LEU A 32 1.73 18.52 -28.54
CA LEU A 32 1.69 17.76 -27.29
C LEU A 32 3.07 17.21 -26.89
N THR A 33 4.13 17.48 -27.67
CA THR A 33 5.48 16.97 -27.41
C THR A 33 6.15 17.57 -26.16
N HIS A 34 5.64 18.67 -25.61
CA HIS A 34 6.31 19.42 -24.54
C HIS A 34 6.00 18.97 -23.10
N ARG A 35 5.20 17.92 -22.87
CA ARG A 35 4.75 17.52 -21.52
C ARG A 35 5.49 16.35 -20.85
N LYS A 36 6.65 15.93 -21.36
CA LYS A 36 7.46 14.84 -20.77
C LYS A 36 8.79 15.31 -20.15
N LYS A 37 8.79 16.28 -19.23
CA LYS A 37 9.99 16.60 -18.44
C LYS A 37 9.65 17.26 -17.10
N THR A 38 9.09 16.50 -16.14
CA THR A 38 9.28 16.73 -14.68
C THR A 38 8.51 15.70 -13.85
N SER A 39 9.12 14.54 -13.60
CA SER A 39 9.04 13.93 -12.26
C SER A 39 10.19 12.96 -12.08
N LYS A 40 11.20 13.41 -11.35
CA LYS A 40 12.36 12.63 -10.93
C LYS A 40 12.00 11.86 -9.65
N ARG A 41 12.57 10.66 -9.54
CA ARG A 41 13.06 10.02 -8.30
C ARG A 41 12.01 9.22 -7.49
N THR A 42 11.90 7.95 -7.83
CA THR A 42 11.49 6.91 -6.87
C THR A 42 12.39 5.69 -7.03
N ASN A 43 12.76 5.12 -5.89
CA ASN A 43 13.88 4.21 -5.70
C ASN A 43 13.45 2.76 -6.00
N LYS A 44 14.23 2.04 -6.81
CA LYS A 44 14.54 0.59 -6.79
C LYS A 44 13.43 -0.46 -6.55
N GLU A 45 12.16 -0.15 -6.76
CA GLU A 45 11.04 -1.13 -6.81
C GLU A 45 10.44 -1.19 -8.25
N GLU A 46 11.24 -0.81 -9.26
CA GLU A 46 10.80 -0.57 -10.64
C GLU A 46 11.02 -1.76 -11.61
N ILE A 47 11.34 -2.97 -11.11
CA ILE A 47 11.61 -4.13 -11.97
C ILE A 47 10.37 -5.04 -12.17
N LEU A 48 9.32 -4.91 -11.35
CA LEU A 48 8.13 -5.76 -11.49
C LEU A 48 6.88 -5.06 -12.06
N ALA A 49 6.90 -3.73 -12.23
CA ALA A 49 5.74 -2.97 -12.73
C ALA A 49 5.76 -2.73 -14.26
N SER A 50 6.90 -2.98 -14.92
CA SER A 50 7.09 -2.75 -16.36
C SER A 50 6.48 -3.83 -17.27
N SER A 51 5.98 -4.94 -16.71
CA SER A 51 5.25 -5.97 -17.46
C SER A 51 3.74 -5.74 -17.56
N LEU A 52 3.20 -4.68 -16.93
CA LEU A 52 1.83 -4.21 -17.16
C LEU A 52 1.78 -3.09 -18.22
N ALA A 53 2.72 -3.13 -19.17
CA ALA A 53 2.40 -2.76 -20.53
C ALA A 53 1.41 -3.80 -21.10
N ILE A 54 0.12 -3.61 -20.84
CA ILE A 54 -0.89 -3.95 -21.83
C ILE A 54 -1.55 -2.64 -22.24
N GLU A 55 -1.13 -2.19 -23.41
CA GLU A 55 -1.74 -1.17 -24.22
C GLU A 55 -3.27 -1.33 -24.22
N ASN A 56 -4.00 -0.27 -23.87
CA ASN A 56 -4.50 0.63 -24.91
C ASN A 56 -5.20 1.83 -24.29
N CYS A 57 -4.85 2.99 -24.84
CA CYS A 57 -5.56 4.25 -24.72
C CYS A 57 -7.01 4.06 -25.22
N SER A 58 -7.99 4.47 -24.43
CA SER A 58 -9.34 4.75 -24.95
C SER A 58 -10.01 5.79 -24.05
N GLU A 59 -9.60 7.04 -24.27
CA GLU A 59 -10.36 8.21 -23.85
C GLU A 59 -11.00 8.76 -25.12
N ASP A 60 -12.26 8.40 -25.39
CA ASP A 60 -12.99 8.92 -26.55
C ASP A 60 -14.26 9.67 -26.16
N ARG A 61 -14.42 10.82 -26.82
CA ARG A 61 -15.21 11.99 -26.41
C ARG A 61 -16.68 11.97 -26.83
N ASN A 62 -17.27 10.80 -27.08
CA ASN A 62 -18.68 10.68 -27.44
C ASN A 62 -19.38 9.78 -26.42
N GLY A 63 -20.25 10.38 -25.61
CA GLY A 63 -21.12 9.66 -24.69
C GLY A 63 -21.85 8.54 -25.42
N PHE A 64 -21.71 7.33 -24.85
CA PHE A 64 -22.16 6.02 -25.36
C PHE A 64 -21.22 5.35 -26.39
N CYS A 65 -20.11 4.79 -25.89
CA CYS A 65 -19.49 3.67 -26.57
C CYS A 65 -20.36 2.43 -26.33
N ALA A 66 -20.71 1.74 -27.42
CA ALA A 66 -21.26 0.39 -27.36
C ALA A 66 -20.45 -0.42 -26.33
N VAL A 67 -21.15 -1.11 -25.42
CA VAL A 67 -20.58 -2.07 -24.46
C VAL A 67 -19.90 -3.17 -25.28
N SER A 68 -18.66 -2.91 -25.67
CA SER A 68 -17.81 -3.84 -26.38
C SER A 68 -17.46 -4.92 -25.39
N HIS A 69 -17.80 -6.18 -25.68
CA HIS A 69 -17.52 -7.35 -24.85
C HIS A 69 -16.05 -7.43 -24.39
N ARG A 70 -15.12 -6.74 -25.09
CA ARG A 70 -13.72 -6.58 -24.66
C ARG A 70 -13.55 -5.67 -23.43
N VAL A 71 -14.37 -4.64 -23.25
CA VAL A 71 -14.31 -3.69 -22.13
C VAL A 71 -14.80 -4.34 -20.84
N GLU A 72 -15.87 -5.13 -20.91
CA GLU A 72 -16.38 -5.92 -19.77
C GLU A 72 -15.32 -6.92 -19.27
N MET A 73 -14.67 -7.63 -20.20
CA MET A 73 -13.60 -8.57 -19.85
C MET A 73 -12.38 -7.85 -19.24
N SER A 74 -12.02 -6.67 -19.74
CA SER A 74 -10.94 -5.86 -19.17
C SER A 74 -11.26 -5.36 -17.75
N LEU A 75 -12.49 -4.92 -17.51
CA LEU A 75 -12.94 -4.46 -16.20
C LEU A 75 -12.94 -5.61 -15.18
N ALA A 76 -13.44 -6.78 -15.57
CA ALA A 76 -13.45 -7.97 -14.74
C ALA A 76 -12.02 -8.40 -14.35
N VAL A 77 -11.07 -8.41 -15.29
CA VAL A 77 -9.66 -8.76 -15.03
C VAL A 77 -9.00 -7.74 -14.09
N ALA A 78 -9.26 -6.44 -14.28
CA ALA A 78 -8.72 -5.40 -13.41
C ALA A 78 -9.21 -5.55 -11.96
N LEU A 79 -10.51 -5.82 -11.76
CA LEU A 79 -11.08 -6.02 -10.43
C LEU A 79 -10.52 -7.27 -9.74
N ILE A 80 -10.35 -8.37 -10.48
CA ILE A 80 -9.74 -9.59 -9.95
C ILE A 80 -8.28 -9.34 -9.56
N ALA A 81 -7.50 -8.66 -10.40
CA ALA A 81 -6.11 -8.35 -10.10
C ALA A 81 -5.96 -7.48 -8.84
N VAL A 82 -6.82 -6.46 -8.68
CA VAL A 82 -6.84 -5.61 -7.47
C VAL A 82 -7.28 -6.42 -6.25
N GLY A 83 -8.32 -7.26 -6.36
CA GLY A 83 -8.79 -8.10 -5.26
C GLY A 83 -7.73 -9.11 -4.79
N VAL A 84 -7.06 -9.78 -5.73
CA VAL A 84 -5.99 -10.74 -5.41
C VAL A 84 -4.77 -10.02 -4.83
N GLY A 85 -4.36 -8.89 -5.42
CA GLY A 85 -3.24 -8.10 -4.94
C GLY A 85 -3.46 -7.56 -3.52
N THR A 86 -4.65 -7.03 -3.23
CA THR A 86 -4.99 -6.51 -1.89
C THR A 86 -5.08 -7.63 -0.84
N ALA A 87 -5.68 -8.77 -1.19
CA ALA A 87 -5.74 -9.93 -0.29
C ALA A 87 -4.35 -10.52 0.00
N TYR A 88 -3.50 -10.65 -1.03
CA TYR A 88 -2.13 -11.13 -0.88
C TYR A 88 -1.27 -10.18 -0.05
N TYR A 89 -1.36 -8.88 -0.31
CA TYR A 89 -0.68 -7.85 0.48
C TYR A 89 -1.10 -7.95 1.96
N PHE A 90 -2.40 -8.08 2.24
CA PHE A 90 -2.88 -8.20 3.63
C PHE A 90 -2.43 -9.52 4.29
N TYR A 91 -2.36 -10.62 3.55
CA TYR A 91 -1.88 -11.90 4.07
C TYR A 91 -0.39 -11.84 4.46
N VAL A 92 0.46 -11.24 3.62
CA VAL A 92 1.89 -11.10 3.91
C VAL A 92 2.16 -10.08 5.03
N HIS A 93 1.35 -9.02 5.11
CA HIS A 93 1.49 -8.00 6.15
C HIS A 93 0.85 -8.37 7.49
N GLN A 94 0.05 -9.44 7.55
CA GLN A 94 -0.43 -9.98 8.83
C GLN A 94 0.73 -10.62 9.59
N LYS A 95 1.39 -9.79 10.40
CA LYS A 95 2.41 -10.25 11.35
C LYS A 95 1.73 -11.20 12.34
N PRO A 96 2.38 -12.34 12.69
CA PRO A 96 1.84 -13.24 13.69
C PRO A 96 1.60 -12.45 14.98
N LYS A 97 0.38 -12.53 15.51
CA LYS A 97 0.02 -11.89 16.77
C LYS A 97 0.92 -12.49 17.85
N GLY A 98 1.86 -11.69 18.34
CA GLY A 98 2.72 -12.09 19.46
C GLY A 98 1.87 -12.39 20.69
N CYS A 99 2.45 -13.10 21.67
CA CYS A 99 1.70 -13.50 22.86
C CYS A 99 1.22 -12.31 23.73
N LEU A 100 1.73 -11.10 23.50
CA LEU A 100 1.22 -9.88 24.14
C LEU A 100 0.40 -9.05 23.15
N ASP A 101 -0.77 -8.64 23.60
CA ASP A 101 -1.61 -7.66 22.93
C ASP A 101 -1.25 -6.23 23.41
N PRO A 102 -1.13 -5.24 22.52
CA PRO A 102 -0.76 -3.88 22.90
C PRO A 102 -1.87 -3.15 23.69
N GLU A 103 -3.12 -3.54 23.50
CA GLU A 103 -4.28 -2.90 24.16
C GLU A 103 -4.61 -3.53 25.52
N ASN A 104 -4.27 -4.80 25.74
CA ASN A 104 -4.71 -5.55 26.90
C ASN A 104 -3.55 -6.23 27.62
N PHE A 105 -3.50 -6.07 28.94
CA PHE A 105 -2.54 -6.76 29.77
C PHE A 105 -2.98 -8.21 29.96
N LYS A 106 -2.07 -9.13 29.61
CA LYS A 106 -2.29 -10.56 29.80
C LYS A 106 -1.58 -11.04 31.06
N GLU A 107 -2.30 -11.83 31.85
CA GLU A 107 -1.75 -12.41 33.06
C GLU A 107 -0.89 -13.64 32.71
N PHE A 108 0.33 -13.67 33.21
CA PHE A 108 1.25 -14.79 33.07
C PHE A 108 1.60 -15.36 34.43
N LYS A 109 1.63 -16.68 34.54
CA LYS A 109 1.98 -17.36 35.79
C LYS A 109 3.47 -17.23 36.05
N LEU A 110 3.85 -16.76 37.25
CA LEU A 110 5.24 -16.78 37.69
C LEU A 110 5.67 -18.24 37.94
N VAL A 111 6.68 -18.70 37.21
CA VAL A 111 7.23 -20.06 37.32
C VAL A 111 8.38 -20.09 38.31
N LYS A 112 9.28 -19.12 38.20
CA LYS A 112 10.51 -19.08 38.98
C LYS A 112 10.91 -17.66 39.30
N ARG A 113 11.33 -17.44 40.53
CA ARG A 113 12.06 -16.25 40.97
C ARG A 113 13.48 -16.70 41.33
N THR A 114 14.48 -15.99 40.85
CA THR A 114 15.89 -16.26 41.16
C THR A 114 16.54 -14.94 41.55
N GLU A 115 17.00 -14.85 42.80
CA GLU A 115 17.72 -13.68 43.27
C GLU A 115 19.16 -13.77 42.77
N LEU A 116 19.58 -12.78 41.98
CA LEU A 116 20.93 -12.71 41.43
C LEU A 116 21.85 -11.94 42.38
N SER A 117 21.32 -10.90 43.03
CA SER A 117 22.03 -10.11 44.04
C SER A 117 21.02 -9.41 44.96
N HIS A 118 21.51 -8.67 45.96
CA HIS A 118 20.67 -7.96 46.94
C HIS A 118 19.59 -7.07 46.32
N ASN A 119 19.86 -6.48 45.15
CA ASN A 119 18.94 -5.54 44.47
C ASN A 119 18.47 -6.03 43.10
N VAL A 120 18.82 -7.26 42.70
CA VAL A 120 18.53 -7.79 41.37
C VAL A 120 17.93 -9.18 41.47
N ALA A 121 16.75 -9.33 40.89
CA ALA A 121 16.08 -10.62 40.77
C ALA A 121 15.67 -10.88 39.32
N LYS A 122 15.79 -12.13 38.90
CA LYS A 122 15.28 -12.66 37.64
C LYS A 122 13.95 -13.35 37.89
N PHE A 123 12.94 -12.99 37.11
CA PHE A 123 11.62 -13.58 37.15
C PHE A 123 11.35 -14.30 35.83
N THR A 124 10.91 -15.56 35.90
CA THR A 124 10.56 -16.37 34.74
C THR A 124 9.07 -16.63 34.77
N PHE A 125 8.38 -16.20 33.72
CA PHE A 125 6.94 -16.35 33.55
C PHE A 125 6.64 -17.43 32.51
N ALA A 126 5.63 -18.26 32.77
CA ALA A 126 5.15 -19.25 31.81
C ALA A 126 4.30 -18.54 30.76
N LEU A 127 4.62 -18.79 29.50
CA LEU A 127 3.74 -18.45 28.39
C LEU A 127 2.53 -19.42 28.35
N PRO A 128 1.39 -18.99 27.81
CA PRO A 128 0.17 -19.81 27.72
C PRO A 128 0.37 -21.08 26.90
N THR A 129 1.26 -21.06 25.91
CA THR A 129 1.67 -22.26 25.18
C THR A 129 3.19 -22.38 25.14
N PRO A 130 3.75 -23.59 25.29
CA PRO A 130 5.20 -23.81 25.39
C PRO A 130 5.95 -23.47 24.10
N ASN A 131 5.28 -23.54 22.95
CA ASN A 131 5.85 -23.20 21.65
C ASN A 131 5.61 -21.74 21.24
N SER A 132 4.83 -20.97 22.02
CA SER A 132 4.65 -19.55 21.71
C SER A 132 5.90 -18.76 22.08
N VAL A 133 6.19 -17.74 21.29
CA VAL A 133 7.17 -16.71 21.61
C VAL A 133 6.43 -15.41 21.90
N LEU A 134 7.00 -14.57 22.76
CA LEU A 134 6.39 -13.25 23.07
C LEU A 134 6.32 -12.37 21.81
N GLY A 135 7.19 -12.61 20.83
CA GLY A 135 7.05 -12.06 19.48
C GLY A 135 7.28 -10.55 19.40
N LEU A 136 7.91 -9.95 20.40
CA LEU A 136 8.29 -8.55 20.32
C LEU A 136 9.47 -8.40 19.34
N PRO A 137 9.42 -7.42 18.43
CA PRO A 137 10.57 -7.07 17.63
C PRO A 137 11.71 -6.58 18.52
N ILE A 138 12.94 -6.81 18.05
CA ILE A 138 14.17 -6.47 18.75
C ILE A 138 14.21 -4.96 19.05
N GLY A 139 14.55 -4.59 20.28
CA GLY A 139 14.62 -3.20 20.74
C GLY A 139 13.34 -2.66 21.39
N GLN A 140 12.26 -3.46 21.45
CA GLN A 140 11.06 -3.06 22.18
C GLN A 140 11.07 -3.50 23.64
N ARG A 141 10.47 -2.66 24.49
CA ARG A 141 10.25 -2.90 25.92
C ARG A 141 8.83 -3.34 26.17
N MET A 142 8.62 -4.22 27.15
CA MET A 142 7.28 -4.57 27.64
C MET A 142 6.93 -3.76 28.87
N SER A 143 5.63 -3.57 29.10
CA SER A 143 5.12 -2.99 30.34
C SER A 143 4.59 -4.12 31.22
N CYS A 144 5.05 -4.18 32.47
CA CYS A 144 4.54 -5.11 33.46
C CYS A 144 3.71 -4.33 34.49
N ARG A 145 2.56 -4.90 34.87
CA ARG A 145 1.73 -4.39 35.96
C ARG A 145 1.87 -5.30 37.17
N PHE A 146 2.15 -4.70 38.32
CA PHE A 146 2.27 -5.40 39.59
C PHE A 146 1.52 -4.61 40.66
N GLY A 147 0.75 -5.29 41.50
CA GLY A 147 -0.01 -4.61 42.53
C GLY A 147 -1.18 -5.43 43.03
N THR A 148 -1.87 -4.87 44.01
CA THR A 148 -3.15 -5.39 44.48
C THR A 148 -4.28 -4.60 43.82
N LYS A 149 -5.54 -5.05 43.94
CA LYS A 149 -6.70 -4.33 43.37
C LYS A 149 -6.80 -2.87 43.82
N ALA A 150 -6.20 -2.53 44.98
CA ALA A 150 -6.20 -1.19 45.53
C ALA A 150 -5.00 -0.33 45.09
N ASN A 151 -3.85 -0.93 44.75
CA ASN A 151 -2.64 -0.20 44.37
C ASN A 151 -1.92 -0.95 43.24
N VAL A 152 -1.93 -0.36 42.04
CA VAL A 152 -1.30 -0.92 40.83
C VAL A 152 -0.10 -0.07 40.41
N CYS A 153 1.05 -0.71 40.31
CA CYS A 153 2.28 -0.13 39.79
C CYS A 153 2.54 -0.67 38.38
N VAL A 154 2.95 0.20 37.46
CA VAL A 154 3.31 -0.19 36.08
C VAL A 154 4.76 0.18 35.80
N GLY A 155 5.57 -0.80 35.43
CA GLY A 155 6.98 -0.62 35.08
C GLY A 155 7.29 -1.07 33.66
N LYS A 156 8.32 -0.50 33.05
CA LYS A 156 8.82 -0.93 31.72
C LYS A 156 10.07 -1.78 31.90
N PHE A 157 10.09 -2.96 31.28
CA PHE A 157 11.17 -3.94 31.41
C PHE A 157 11.69 -4.40 30.05
N TRP A 158 12.94 -4.84 30.06
CA TRP A 158 13.60 -5.52 28.94
C TRP A 158 13.64 -7.02 29.25
N MET A 159 13.44 -7.86 28.23
CA MET A 159 13.72 -9.29 28.35
C MET A 159 15.18 -9.54 27.99
N THR A 160 15.81 -10.41 28.77
CA THR A 160 17.16 -10.92 28.58
C THR A 160 17.17 -12.43 28.38
#